data_AF-A0A7R9L4X1-F1
#
_entry.id   AF-A0A7R9L4X1-F1
#
_cell.length_a   1.000
_cell.length_b   1.000
_cell.length_c   1.000
_cell.angle_alpha   90.00
_cell.angle_beta   90.00
_cell.angle_gamma   90.00
#
_symmetry.space_group_name_H-M   'P 1'
#
loop_
_entity.id
_entity.type
_entity.pdbx_description
1 polymer ?
#
loop_
_entity_poly.entity_id
_entity_poly.type
_entity_poly.pdbx_seq_one_letter_code
_entity_poly.pdbx_strand_id
1 'polypeptide(L)'
;IWFVSLVTPLPTAILSKLKRQLNSTHFTCNEDWDDIDKRYYYSVALMLLQYAFPLSVLIYTYMRIAVVVFAKRTPGEAEDARDALIRASKRKVINRTVLHSM
;
A
#
# COMPACT_ATOMS: atom_id res chain seq x y z
N ILE A 1 -1.29 6.67 7.60
CA ILE A 1 -0.32 6.52 6.49
C ILE A 1 0.93 7.35 6.75
N TRP A 2 0.83 8.69 6.86
CA TRP A 2 1.97 9.58 7.13
C TRP A 2 2.82 9.20 8.35
N PHE A 3 2.19 8.97 9.50
CA PHE A 3 2.93 8.55 10.71
C PHE A 3 3.61 7.20 10.55
N VAL A 4 2.92 6.22 9.95
CA VAL A 4 3.49 4.88 9.70
C VAL A 4 4.68 4.98 8.75
N SER A 5 4.57 5.81 7.70
CA SER A 5 5.65 6.05 6.73
C SER A 5 6.86 6.75 7.33
N LEU A 6 6.68 7.56 8.38
CA LEU A 6 7.79 8.16 9.12
C LEU A 6 8.42 7.15 10.07
N VAL A 7 7.62 6.29 10.71
CA VAL A 7 8.11 5.32 11.70
C VAL A 7 8.84 4.15 11.05
N THR A 8 8.41 3.67 9.88
CA THR A 8 9.04 2.50 9.21
C THR A 8 10.52 2.64 8.90
N PRO A 9 11.04 3.78 8.39
CA PRO A 9 12.48 3.94 8.14
C PRO A 9 13.28 4.38 9.37
N LEU A 10 12.65 4.76 10.49
CA LEU A 10 13.37 5.23 11.69
C LEU A 10 14.40 4.21 12.23
N PRO A 11 14.07 2.91 12.38
CA PRO A 11 15.04 1.92 12.84
C PRO A 11 16.28 1.87 11.92
N THR A 12 16.06 1.87 10.61
CA THR A 12 17.13 1.87 9.61
C THR A 12 17.96 3.15 9.65
N ALA A 13 17.31 4.31 9.83
CA ALA A 13 18.01 5.59 9.94
C ALA A 13 18.89 5.69 11.19
N ILE A 14 18.45 5.14 12.33
CA ILE A 14 19.20 5.16 13.60
C ILE A 14 20.40 4.19 13.55
N LEU A 15 20.24 3.04 12.89
CA LEU A 15 21.26 2.00 12.81
C LEU A 15 22.28 2.22 11.69
N SER A 16 21.95 3.02 10.69
CA SER A 16 22.88 3.41 9.63
C SER A 16 24.03 4.24 10.19
N LYS A 17 25.27 3.79 10.00
CA LYS A 17 26.48 4.50 10.42
C LYS A 17 27.25 5.04 9.22
N LEU A 18 27.77 6.26 9.35
CA LEU A 18 28.70 6.82 8.39
C LEU A 18 30.12 6.40 8.78
N LYS A 19 30.74 5.53 7.99
CA LYS A 19 32.15 5.13 8.16
C LYS A 19 32.99 5.62 6.98
N ARG A 20 34.23 5.99 7.27
CA ARG A 20 35.22 6.29 6.23
C ARG A 20 35.81 4.98 5.73
N GLN A 21 35.90 4.83 4.41
CA GLN A 21 36.52 3.65 3.82
C GLN A 21 38.05 3.70 3.99
N LEU A 22 38.65 2.58 4.39
CA LEU A 22 40.10 2.50 4.60
C LEU A 22 40.83 2.81 3.27
N ASN A 23 41.78 3.73 3.32
CA ASN A 23 42.54 4.25 2.15
C ASN A 23 41.76 5.09 1.12
N SER A 24 40.63 5.71 1.50
CA SER A 24 39.93 6.67 0.63
C SER A 24 39.45 7.90 1.40
N THR A 25 39.25 9.01 0.69
CA THR A 25 38.52 10.20 1.18
C THR A 25 37.01 10.02 1.12
N HIS A 26 36.53 8.89 0.61
CA HIS A 26 35.11 8.59 0.46
C HIS A 26 34.48 8.09 1.76
N PHE A 27 33.29 8.62 2.07
CA PHE A 27 32.46 8.18 3.19
C PHE A 27 31.36 7.26 2.67
N THR A 28 31.14 6.13 3.34
CA THR A 28 30.06 5.20 3.02
C THR A 28 29.08 5.13 4.19
N CYS A 29 27.79 5.14 3.86
CA CYS A 29 26.72 4.92 4.81
C CYS A 29 26.35 3.43 4.75
N ASN A 30 26.63 2.70 5.81
CA ASN A 30 26.34 1.28 5.89
C ASN A 30 25.97 0.89 7.32
N GLU A 31 25.27 -0.23 7.45
CA GLU A 31 24.94 -0.78 8.74
C GLU A 31 26.16 -1.51 9.32
N ASP A 32 26.69 -1.00 10.43
CA ASP A 32 27.86 -1.55 11.10
C ASP A 32 27.40 -2.56 12.16
N TRP A 33 27.46 -3.84 11.81
CA TRP A 33 27.06 -4.94 12.68
C TRP A 33 28.30 -5.67 13.19
N ASP A 34 28.45 -5.71 14.51
CA ASP A 34 29.52 -6.47 15.19
C ASP A 34 29.26 -7.99 15.14
N ASP A 35 27.98 -8.37 15.06
CA ASP A 35 27.52 -9.76 15.10
C ASP A 35 26.57 -10.04 13.91
N ILE A 36 26.85 -11.13 13.19
CA ILE A 36 26.11 -11.55 12.00
C ILE A 36 24.68 -11.98 12.38
N ASP A 37 24.49 -12.56 13.56
CA ASP A 37 23.17 -13.03 14.00
C ASP A 37 22.22 -11.84 14.20
N LYS A 38 22.72 -10.76 14.80
CA LYS A 38 21.93 -9.53 15.01
C LYS A 38 21.49 -8.92 13.68
N ARG A 39 22.39 -8.89 12.69
CA ARG A 39 22.09 -8.44 11.32
C ARG A 39 21.00 -9.30 10.68
N TYR A 40 21.09 -10.63 10.84
CA TYR A 40 20.12 -11.57 10.28
C TYR A 40 18.73 -11.35 10.88
N TYR A 41 18.60 -11.37 12.22
CA TYR A 41 17.31 -11.16 12.88
C TYR A 41 16.70 -9.81 12.56
N TYR A 42 17.51 -8.75 12.52
CA TYR A 42 17.06 -7.42 12.13
C TYR A 42 16.53 -7.39 10.68
N SER A 43 17.29 -7.96 9.73
CA SER A 43 16.88 -8.02 8.32
C SER A 43 15.60 -8.82 8.13
N VAL A 44 15.46 -9.96 8.82
CA VAL A 44 14.24 -10.78 8.80
C VAL A 44 13.07 -10.02 9.42
N ALA A 45 13.27 -9.33 10.54
CA ALA A 45 12.22 -8.54 11.16
C ALA A 45 11.70 -7.43 10.23
N LEU A 46 12.59 -6.71 9.54
CA LEU A 46 12.21 -5.71 8.54
C LEU A 46 11.40 -6.33 7.39
N MET A 47 11.85 -7.46 6.85
CA MET A 47 11.13 -8.18 5.79
C MET A 47 9.73 -8.59 6.25
N LEU A 48 9.58 -9.07 7.49
CA LEU A 48 8.29 -9.45 8.03
C LEU A 48 7.38 -8.23 8.22
N LEU A 49 7.87 -7.14 8.80
CA LEU A 49 7.07 -5.96 9.12
C LEU A 49 6.68 -5.13 7.90
N GLN A 50 7.58 -5.00 6.92
CA GLN A 50 7.39 -4.11 5.77
C GLN A 50 6.83 -4.83 4.55
N TYR A 51 6.98 -6.15 4.46
CA TYR A 51 6.54 -6.91 3.29
C TYR A 51 5.54 -8.02 3.66
N ALA A 52 5.92 -8.96 4.52
CA ALA A 52 5.06 -10.12 4.80
C ALA A 52 3.75 -9.72 5.49
N PHE A 53 3.81 -8.84 6.49
CA PHE A 53 2.64 -8.37 7.23
C PHE A 53 1.68 -7.58 6.31
N PRO A 54 2.11 -6.55 5.56
CA PRO A 54 1.24 -5.86 4.61
C PRO A 54 0.63 -6.79 3.56
N LEU A 55 1.41 -7.73 3.01
CA LEU A 55 0.91 -8.71 2.05
C LEU A 55 -0.12 -9.65 2.67
N SER A 56 0.10 -10.12 3.90
CA SER A 56 -0.86 -10.99 4.58
C SER A 56 -2.21 -10.30 4.81
N VAL A 57 -2.20 -9.01 5.18
CA VAL A 57 -3.41 -8.20 5.34
C VAL A 57 -4.11 -8.01 4.01
N LEU A 58 -3.36 -7.75 2.93
CA LEU A 58 -3.92 -7.65 1.57
C LEU A 58 -4.54 -8.98 1.14
N ILE A 59 -3.81 -10.09 1.21
CA ILE A 59 -4.33 -11.40 0.86
C ILE A 59 -5.58 -11.72 1.67
N TYR A 60 -5.56 -11.50 2.98
CA TYR A 60 -6.71 -11.75 3.84
C TYR A 60 -7.94 -10.93 3.43
N THR A 61 -7.76 -9.62 3.25
CA THR A 61 -8.87 -8.72 2.86
C THR A 61 -9.44 -9.09 1.50
N TYR A 62 -8.59 -9.34 0.50
CA TYR A 62 -9.02 -9.77 -0.83
C TYR A 62 -9.66 -11.17 -0.82
N MET A 63 -9.15 -12.11 -0.03
CA MET A 63 -9.77 -13.42 0.15
C MET A 63 -11.18 -13.30 0.75
N ARG A 64 -11.37 -12.45 1.75
CA ARG A 64 -12.70 -12.20 2.35
C ARG A 64 -13.66 -11.59 1.33
N ILE A 65 -13.20 -10.60 0.56
CA ILE A 65 -13.99 -9.99 -0.53
C ILE A 65 -14.34 -11.06 -1.56
N ALA A 66 -13.37 -11.85 -2.02
CA ALA A 66 -13.58 -12.93 -2.98
C ALA A 66 -14.63 -13.92 -2.47
N VAL A 67 -14.50 -14.41 -1.23
CA VAL A 67 -15.48 -15.34 -0.63
C VAL A 67 -16.88 -14.73 -0.60
N VAL A 68 -17.02 -13.46 -0.21
CA VAL A 68 -18.34 -12.78 -0.21
C VAL A 68 -18.89 -12.62 -1.62
N VAL A 69 -18.05 -12.26 -2.59
CA VAL A 69 -18.43 -12.08 -4.00
C VAL A 69 -18.75 -13.41 -4.69
N PHE A 70 -18.11 -14.51 -4.28
CA PHE A 70 -18.42 -15.85 -4.78
C PHE A 70 -19.66 -16.46 -4.10
N ALA A 71 -19.82 -16.24 -2.79
CA ALA A 71 -20.97 -16.76 -2.02
C ALA A 71 -22.27 -16.01 -2.35
N LYS A 72 -22.19 -14.69 -2.55
CA LYS A 72 -23.24 -13.94 -3.21
C LYS A 72 -23.04 -14.17 -4.70
N ARG A 73 -23.67 -15.20 -5.29
CA ARG A 73 -23.98 -15.23 -6.74
C ARG A 73 -24.12 -13.79 -7.20
N THR A 74 -23.19 -13.26 -8.00
CA THR A 74 -23.23 -11.85 -8.45
C THR A 74 -24.68 -11.58 -8.83
N PRO A 75 -25.44 -10.78 -8.05
CA PRO A 75 -26.85 -10.56 -8.34
C PRO A 75 -26.88 -9.62 -9.53
N GLY A 76 -26.61 -10.17 -10.71
CA GLY A 76 -26.50 -9.46 -11.97
C GLY A 76 -27.86 -9.12 -12.59
N GLU A 77 -28.95 -9.18 -11.80
CA GLU A 77 -30.33 -9.03 -12.27
C GLU A 77 -31.22 -8.42 -11.16
N ALA A 78 -30.79 -7.34 -10.48
CA ALA A 78 -31.67 -6.63 -9.55
C ALA A 78 -31.30 -5.17 -9.26
N GLU A 79 -30.68 -4.47 -10.21
CA GLU A 79 -30.44 -3.01 -10.08
C GLU A 79 -30.87 -2.21 -11.31
N ASP A 80 -31.73 -2.76 -12.17
CA ASP A 80 -32.32 -1.99 -13.28
C ASP A 80 -32.95 -0.68 -12.81
N ALA A 81 -33.54 -0.66 -11.61
CA ALA A 81 -34.10 0.55 -11.03
C ALA A 81 -33.02 1.60 -10.66
N ARG A 82 -31.89 1.18 -10.07
CA ARG A 82 -30.81 2.12 -9.68
C ARG A 82 -29.99 2.53 -10.91
N ASP A 83 -29.76 1.63 -11.85
CA ASP A 83 -29.11 1.93 -13.13
C ASP A 83 -30.00 2.83 -14.00
N ALA A 84 -31.32 2.68 -13.98
CA ALA A 84 -32.24 3.61 -14.64
C ALA A 84 -32.16 5.02 -14.03
N LEU A 85 -32.09 5.13 -12.70
CA LEU A 85 -31.91 6.41 -12.01
C LEU A 85 -30.55 7.06 -12.32
N ILE A 86 -29.48 6.27 -12.39
CA ILE A 86 -28.13 6.75 -12.75
C ILE A 86 -28.07 7.19 -14.23
N ARG A 87 -28.74 6.46 -15.14
CA ARG A 87 -28.86 6.85 -16.56
C ARG A 87 -29.66 8.14 -16.72
N ALA A 88 -30.75 8.30 -15.96
CA ALA A 88 -31.56 9.51 -15.97
C ALA A 88 -30.82 10.72 -15.39
N SER A 89 -30.03 10.55 -14.33
CA SER A 89 -29.24 11.65 -13.75
C SER A 89 -28.10 12.09 -14.65
N LYS A 90 -27.39 11.16 -15.31
CA LYS A 90 -26.33 11.47 -16.29
C LYS A 90 -26.85 12.29 -17.47
N ARG A 91 -28.06 11.99 -17.99
CA ARG A 91 -28.70 12.80 -19.05
C ARG A 91 -28.97 14.24 -18.61
N LYS A 92 -29.38 14.47 -17.36
CA LYS A 92 -29.59 15.83 -16.82
C LYS A 92 -28.28 16.62 -16.71
N VAL A 93 -27.18 15.96 -16.32
CA VAL A 93 -25.86 16.60 -16.21
C VAL A 93 -25.35 17.00 -17.60
N ILE A 94 -25.43 16.09 -18.59
CA ILE A 94 -25.01 16.37 -19.97
C ILE A 94 -25.84 17.52 -20.56
N ASN A 95 -27.16 17.51 -20.39
CA ASN A 95 -28.01 18.61 -20.87
C ASN A 95 -27.68 19.94 -20.18
N ARG A 96 -27.39 19.95 -18.87
CA ARG A 96 -26.95 21.16 -18.16
C ARG A 96 -25.63 21.70 -18.69
N THR A 97 -24.66 20.82 -18.95
CA THR A 97 -23.35 21.25 -19.49
C THR A 97 -23.46 21.79 -20.90
N VAL A 98 -24.28 21.16 -21.76
CA VAL A 98 -24.49 21.62 -23.15
C VAL A 98 -25.28 22.94 -23.18
N LEU A 99 -26.31 23.11 -22.36
CA LEU A 99 -27.06 24.36 -22.26
C LEU A 99 -26.25 25.54 -21.70
N HIS A 100 -25.21 25.29 -20.90
CA HIS A 100 -24.33 26.34 -20.38
C HIS A 100 -23.19 26.71 -21.36
N SER A 101 -23.02 25.96 -22.46
CA SER A 101 -21.95 26.19 -23.45
C SER A 101 -22.45 26.67 -24.82
N MET A 102 -23.76 26.95 -24.95
CA MET A 102 -24.40 27.66 -26.06
C MET A 102 -24.83 29.06 -25.59
#